data_AF-A0A7V7SAW6-F1
#
_entry.id   AF-A0A7V7SAW6-F1
#
_cell.length_a   1.000
_cell.length_b   1.000
_cell.length_c   1.000
_cell.angle_alpha   90.00
_cell.angle_beta   90.00
_cell.angle_gamma   90.00
#
_symmetry.space_group_name_H-M   'P 1'
#
loop_
_entity.id
_entity.type
_entity.pdbx_description
1 polymer ?
#
loop_
_entity_poly.entity_id
_entity_poly.type
_entity_poly.pdbx_seq_one_letter_code
_entity_poly.pdbx_strand_id
1 'polypeptide(L)'
;MKEVTLVFKSGAKASFTAAQFKTIINGFGSIEKIEWDTKGLSKQLVHLNKHNIDAIFVEDIVEKESKEPDHPIEDVYGCEIKQDDKYFVFGQDIVLKENLTEYLIEQHNVECFKAV
;
A
#
# COMPACT_ATOMS: atom_id res chain seq x y z
N MET A 1 -1.90 12.52 -1.99
CA MET A 1 -1.05 11.85 -3.01
C MET A 1 -1.48 12.36 -4.38
N LYS A 2 -0.69 12.23 -5.45
CA LYS A 2 -1.11 12.66 -6.79
C LYS A 2 -1.23 11.47 -7.73
N GLU A 3 -2.28 11.45 -8.54
CA GLU A 3 -2.38 10.56 -9.69
C GLU A 3 -1.98 11.32 -10.96
N VAL A 4 -1.19 10.68 -11.80
CA VAL A 4 -0.82 11.19 -13.12
C VAL A 4 -1.42 10.25 -14.16
N THR A 5 -2.25 10.80 -15.04
CA THR A 5 -2.86 10.08 -16.15
C THR A 5 -2.28 10.58 -17.47
N LEU A 6 -1.68 9.68 -18.23
CA LEU A 6 -1.25 9.89 -19.61
C LEU A 6 -2.39 9.48 -20.55
N VAL A 7 -2.70 10.34 -21.52
CA VAL A 7 -3.62 10.04 -22.61
C VAL A 7 -2.83 9.99 -23.91
N PHE A 8 -2.89 8.86 -24.60
CA PHE A 8 -2.25 8.67 -25.91
C PHE A 8 -3.14 9.23 -27.02
N LYS A 9 -2.58 9.61 -28.17
CA LYS A 9 -3.38 10.10 -29.33
C LYS A 9 -4.32 9.04 -29.89
N SER A 10 -4.08 7.77 -29.59
CA SER A 10 -5.02 6.67 -29.85
C SER A 10 -6.26 6.69 -28.95
N GLY A 11 -6.29 7.54 -27.92
CA GLY A 11 -7.31 7.57 -26.87
C GLY A 11 -7.03 6.62 -25.70
N ALA A 12 -6.00 5.77 -25.78
CA ALA A 12 -5.60 4.91 -24.67
C ALA A 12 -5.14 5.75 -23.46
N LYS A 13 -5.29 5.21 -22.25
CA LYS A 13 -4.92 5.89 -21.01
C LYS A 13 -4.05 5.01 -20.14
N ALA A 14 -3.10 5.61 -19.43
CA ALA A 14 -2.29 4.95 -18.40
C ALA A 14 -2.20 5.87 -17.18
N SER A 15 -2.47 5.33 -15.98
CA SER A 15 -2.53 6.10 -14.74
C SER A 15 -1.58 5.52 -13.70
N PHE A 16 -0.94 6.38 -12.93
CA PHE A 16 0.01 5.98 -11.90
C PHE A 16 0.13 7.02 -10.80
N THR A 17 0.44 6.55 -9.60
CA THR A 17 0.74 7.40 -8.45
C THR A 17 2.09 8.08 -8.63
N ALA A 18 2.13 9.40 -8.43
CA ALA A 18 3.35 10.19 -8.51
C ALA A 18 3.63 10.93 -7.21
N ALA A 19 4.60 10.43 -6.44
CA ALA A 19 4.99 11.05 -5.17
C ALA A 19 5.70 12.42 -5.35
N GLN A 20 6.31 12.66 -6.52
CA GLN A 20 7.18 13.81 -6.75
C GLN A 20 6.74 14.69 -7.93
N PHE A 21 5.48 14.60 -8.35
CA PHE A 21 4.92 15.42 -9.42
C PHE A 21 4.51 16.81 -8.93
N LYS A 22 4.91 17.85 -9.66
CA LYS A 22 4.53 19.25 -9.37
C LYS A 22 4.00 19.94 -10.63
N THR A 23 2.90 20.66 -10.46
CA THR A 23 2.32 21.58 -11.45
C THR A 23 2.52 23.01 -10.95
N ILE A 24 3.04 23.89 -11.81
CA ILE A 24 3.11 25.33 -11.55
C ILE A 24 1.97 25.98 -12.34
N ILE A 25 1.12 26.72 -11.63
CA ILE A 25 -0.04 27.40 -12.20
C ILE A 25 0.30 28.88 -12.35
N ASN A 26 0.00 29.48 -13.50
CA ASN A 26 0.18 30.91 -13.70
C ASN A 26 -0.85 31.74 -12.91
N GLY A 27 -0.71 33.07 -12.92
CA GLY A 27 -1.66 33.99 -12.29
C GLY A 27 -3.09 33.96 -12.87
N PHE A 28 -3.35 33.19 -13.92
CA PHE A 28 -4.66 33.05 -14.58
C PHE A 28 -5.30 31.67 -14.37
N GLY A 29 -4.70 30.79 -13.56
CA GLY A 29 -5.25 29.47 -13.24
C GLY A 29 -4.92 28.37 -14.25
N SER A 30 -4.11 28.65 -15.27
CA SER A 30 -3.64 27.63 -16.24
C SER A 30 -2.31 27.03 -15.80
N ILE A 31 -2.07 25.75 -16.12
CA ILE A 31 -0.78 25.10 -15.89
C ILE A 31 0.27 25.73 -16.80
N GLU A 32 1.28 26.36 -16.20
CA GLU A 32 2.41 27.00 -16.88
C GLU A 32 3.58 26.02 -17.08
N LYS A 33 3.82 25.18 -16.08
CA LYS A 33 4.94 24.23 -16.08
C LYS A 33 4.60 22.96 -15.33
N ILE A 34 5.15 21.85 -15.80
CA ILE A 34 5.15 20.56 -15.13
C ILE A 34 6.59 20.23 -14.72
N GLU A 35 6.78 19.83 -13.48
CA GLU A 35 8.05 19.32 -12.96
C GLU A 35 7.84 17.93 -12.36
N TRP A 36 8.77 17.03 -12.62
CA TRP A 36 8.81 15.68 -12.06
C TRP A 36 10.21 15.45 -11.51
N ASP A 37 10.35 14.99 -10.26
CA ASP A 37 11.67 14.60 -9.74
C ASP A 37 12.16 13.31 -10.39
N THR A 38 13.14 13.43 -11.28
CA THR A 38 13.74 12.28 -11.99
C THR A 38 14.98 11.74 -11.28
N LYS A 39 15.22 12.08 -10.00
CA LYS A 39 16.37 11.54 -9.25
C LYS A 39 16.35 10.01 -9.26
N GLY A 40 17.41 9.41 -9.81
CA GLY A 40 17.55 7.96 -9.95
C GLY A 40 17.16 7.40 -11.31
N LEU A 41 16.49 8.17 -12.18
CA LEU A 41 16.26 7.79 -13.57
C LEU A 41 17.53 8.08 -14.39
N SER A 42 18.15 7.03 -14.94
CA SER A 42 19.31 7.16 -15.82
C SER A 42 18.90 7.86 -17.13
N LYS A 43 19.19 9.16 -17.23
CA LYS A 43 19.26 9.98 -18.47
C LYS A 43 18.04 9.93 -19.42
N GLN A 44 17.15 10.91 -19.27
CA GLN A 44 16.79 11.93 -20.27
C GLN A 44 15.38 12.44 -19.97
N LEU A 45 15.25 13.75 -19.81
CA LEU A 45 13.97 14.42 -20.00
C LEU A 45 13.62 14.29 -21.49
N VAL A 46 12.85 13.27 -21.86
CA VAL A 46 12.47 13.07 -23.26
C VAL A 46 11.33 14.03 -23.58
N HIS A 47 11.56 14.95 -24.51
CA HIS A 47 10.52 15.86 -24.98
C HIS A 47 9.31 15.06 -25.50
N LEU A 48 8.16 15.23 -24.85
CA LEU A 48 6.88 14.57 -25.17
C LEU A 48 6.46 14.77 -26.64
N ASN A 49 7.00 15.79 -27.32
CA ASN A 49 6.76 16.10 -28.73
C ASN A 49 7.11 14.97 -29.71
N LYS A 50 7.94 13.99 -29.31
CA LYS A 50 8.25 12.80 -30.13
C LYS A 50 7.44 11.56 -29.76
N HIS A 51 6.57 11.64 -28.75
CA HIS A 51 5.79 10.52 -28.24
C HIS A 51 4.32 10.63 -28.67
N ASN A 52 3.63 9.49 -28.70
CA ASN A 52 2.23 9.39 -29.08
C ASN A 52 1.28 9.84 -27.94
N ILE A 53 1.65 10.88 -27.20
CA ILE A 53 0.91 11.40 -26.04
C ILE A 53 0.16 12.65 -26.49
N ASP A 54 -1.13 12.69 -26.17
CA ASP A 54 -2.06 13.77 -26.48
C ASP A 54 -2.20 14.72 -25.28
N ALA A 55 -2.34 14.17 -24.07
CA ALA A 55 -2.53 14.95 -22.85
C ALA A 55 -1.93 14.27 -21.61
N ILE A 56 -1.66 15.08 -20.58
CA ILE A 56 -1.27 14.64 -19.25
C ILE A 56 -2.19 15.34 -18.24
N PHE A 57 -2.85 14.55 -17.39
CA PHE A 57 -3.73 15.01 -16.32
C PHE A 57 -3.11 14.68 -14.97
N VAL A 58 -3.26 15.61 -14.02
CA VAL A 58 -2.76 15.46 -12.67
C VAL A 58 -3.87 15.89 -11.73
N GLU A 59 -4.22 15.00 -10.81
CA GLU A 59 -5.23 15.26 -9.79
C GLU A 59 -4.73 14.85 -8.41
N ASP A 60 -5.20 15.57 -7.40
CA ASP A 60 -4.95 15.21 -6.01
C ASP A 60 -5.89 14.07 -5.63
N ILE A 61 -5.31 12.96 -5.16
CA ILE A 61 -6.03 11.82 -4.63
C ILE A 61 -5.79 11.70 -3.12
N VAL A 62 -6.86 11.36 -2.41
CA VAL A 62 -6.77 10.92 -1.01
C VAL A 62 -6.14 9.53 -1.03
N GLU A 63 -5.16 9.29 -0.14
CA GLU A 63 -4.67 7.92 0.07
C GLU A 63 -5.86 7.05 0.45
N LYS A 64 -6.18 6.05 -0.39
CA LYS A 64 -7.07 4.99 0.05
C LYS A 64 -6.36 4.30 1.20
N GLU A 65 -6.91 4.37 2.40
CA GLU A 65 -6.54 3.46 3.47
C GLU A 65 -6.55 2.05 2.88
N SER A 66 -5.39 1.42 2.85
CA SER A 66 -5.32 -0.02 2.63
C SER A 66 -6.06 -0.64 3.80
N LYS A 67 -7.33 -0.98 3.61
CA LYS A 67 -8.02 -1.87 4.55
C LYS A 67 -7.14 -3.10 4.65
N GLU A 68 -6.66 -3.41 5.86
CA GLU A 68 -6.02 -4.70 6.09
C GLU A 68 -6.98 -5.78 5.57
N PRO A 69 -6.49 -6.77 4.82
CA PRO A 69 -7.33 -7.86 4.38
C PRO A 69 -7.91 -8.56 5.61
N ASP A 70 -9.23 -8.75 5.61
CA ASP A 70 -9.91 -9.60 6.58
C ASP A 70 -9.33 -11.02 6.46
N HIS A 71 -8.80 -11.54 7.57
CA HIS A 71 -8.13 -12.82 7.59
C HIS A 71 -9.12 -13.92 8.02
N PRO A 72 -9.34 -14.96 7.19
CA PRO A 72 -10.43 -15.92 7.41
C PRO A 72 -10.20 -16.90 8.57
N ILE A 73 -9.05 -16.83 9.24
CA ILE A 73 -8.68 -17.74 10.32
C ILE A 73 -8.56 -16.91 11.58
N GLU A 74 -9.28 -17.31 12.62
CA GLU A 74 -9.20 -16.75 13.96
C GLU A 74 -8.55 -17.78 14.90
N ASP A 75 -7.92 -17.29 15.96
CA ASP A 75 -7.52 -18.13 17.07
C ASP A 75 -8.71 -18.49 17.99
N VAL A 76 -8.50 -19.38 18.96
CA VAL A 76 -9.55 -19.82 19.89
C VAL A 76 -10.14 -18.69 20.75
N TYR A 77 -9.51 -17.52 20.79
CA TYR A 77 -9.98 -16.34 21.51
C TYR A 77 -10.63 -15.30 20.57
N GLY A 78 -10.81 -15.62 19.29
CA GLY A 78 -11.46 -14.76 18.29
C GLY A 78 -10.56 -13.69 17.69
N CYS A 79 -9.23 -13.82 17.81
CA CYS A 79 -8.28 -12.91 17.18
C CYS A 79 -7.89 -13.41 15.78
N GLU A 80 -8.07 -12.56 14.77
CA GLU A 80 -7.67 -12.85 13.38
C GLU A 80 -6.16 -13.12 13.25
N ILE A 81 -5.79 -14.17 12.51
CA ILE A 81 -4.41 -14.53 12.17
C ILE A 81 -3.95 -13.78 10.93
N LYS A 82 -3.00 -12.85 11.07
CA LYS A 82 -2.46 -12.04 9.96
C LYS A 82 -1.33 -12.73 9.21
N GLN A 83 -0.96 -12.17 8.05
CA GLN A 83 0.00 -12.74 7.10
C GLN A 83 1.40 -13.08 7.69
N ASP A 84 1.79 -12.44 8.81
CA ASP A 84 3.10 -12.63 9.45
C ASP A 84 2.98 -13.13 10.91
N ASP A 85 1.77 -13.48 11.35
CA ASP A 85 1.55 -13.95 12.72
C ASP A 85 2.11 -15.35 12.93
N LYS A 86 2.64 -15.57 14.13
CA LYS A 86 3.08 -16.90 14.58
C LYS A 86 1.96 -17.49 15.42
N TYR A 87 1.52 -18.68 15.05
CA TYR A 87 0.48 -19.42 15.75
C TYR A 87 0.84 -20.91 15.87
N PHE A 88 0.12 -21.61 16.72
CA PHE A 88 0.28 -23.02 17.03
C PHE A 88 -1.06 -23.72 16.85
N VAL A 89 -1.02 -25.00 16.44
CA VAL A 89 -2.24 -25.81 16.21
C VAL A 89 -2.24 -27.00 17.16
N PHE A 90 -3.27 -27.07 18.01
CA PHE A 90 -3.50 -28.15 18.97
C PHE A 90 -4.78 -28.89 18.61
N GLY A 91 -4.67 -29.91 17.75
CA GLY A 91 -5.86 -30.60 17.23
C GLY A 91 -6.69 -29.67 16.34
N GLN A 92 -7.86 -29.25 16.82
CA GLN A 92 -8.74 -28.29 16.13
C GLN A 92 -8.52 -26.84 16.58
N ASP A 93 -7.77 -26.63 17.67
CA ASP A 93 -7.55 -25.32 18.25
C ASP A 93 -6.38 -24.62 17.58
N ILE A 94 -6.60 -23.36 17.17
CA ILE A 94 -5.57 -22.48 16.63
C ILE A 94 -5.27 -21.43 17.70
N VAL A 95 -4.00 -21.22 18.03
CA VAL A 95 -3.60 -20.34 19.14
C VAL A 95 -2.49 -19.42 18.69
N LEU A 96 -2.72 -18.09 18.74
CA LEU A 96 -1.66 -17.11 18.49
C LEU A 96 -0.55 -17.25 19.52
N LYS A 97 0.69 -16.93 19.11
CA LYS A 97 1.86 -16.95 20.01
C LYS A 97 1.64 -16.09 21.26
N GLU A 98 0.90 -15.00 21.12
CA GLU A 98 0.57 -14.07 22.21
C GLU A 98 -0.33 -14.74 23.27
N ASN A 99 -1.25 -15.61 22.82
CA ASN A 99 -2.23 -16.30 23.66
C ASN A 99 -1.78 -17.70 24.10
N LEU A 100 -0.62 -18.17 23.62
CA LEU A 100 -0.12 -19.52 23.89
C LEU A 100 0.01 -19.84 25.38
N THR A 101 0.49 -18.88 26.18
CA THR A 101 0.70 -19.11 27.62
C THR A 101 -0.63 -19.34 28.33
N GLU A 102 -1.64 -18.53 28.03
CA GLU A 102 -2.97 -18.61 28.63
C GLU A 102 -3.64 -19.93 28.24
N TYR A 103 -3.60 -20.28 26.95
CA TYR A 103 -4.13 -21.55 26.45
C TYR A 103 -3.52 -22.78 27.16
N LEU A 104 -2.20 -22.80 27.35
CA LEU A 104 -1.51 -23.92 27.99
C LEU A 104 -1.88 -24.06 29.48
N ILE A 105 -2.11 -22.95 30.17
CA ILE A 105 -2.55 -22.97 31.57
C ILE A 105 -4.00 -23.46 31.65
N GLU A 106 -4.89 -22.94 30.81
CA GLU A 106 -6.33 -23.22 30.88
C GLU A 106 -6.70 -24.62 30.39
N GLN A 107 -6.19 -25.02 29.21
CA GLN A 107 -6.62 -26.24 28.53
C GLN A 107 -5.75 -27.45 28.87
N HIS A 108 -4.49 -27.21 29.26
CA HIS A 108 -3.53 -28.27 29.55
C HIS A 108 -3.00 -28.26 30.99
N ASN A 109 -3.42 -27.28 31.81
CA ASN A 109 -3.02 -27.16 33.21
C ASN A 109 -1.48 -27.19 33.39
N VAL A 110 -0.77 -26.56 32.45
CA VAL A 110 0.70 -26.48 32.42
C VAL A 110 1.16 -25.24 33.17
N GLU A 111 2.14 -25.40 34.05
CA GLU A 111 2.79 -24.28 34.72
C GLU A 111 3.82 -23.63 33.78
N CYS A 112 3.59 -22.37 33.41
CA CYS A 112 4.46 -21.63 32.50
C CYS A 112 5.36 -20.64 33.26
N PHE A 113 6.65 -20.64 32.92
CA PHE A 113 7.63 -19.74 33.51
C PHE A 113 8.27 -18.89 32.43
N LYS A 114 8.46 -17.59 32.72
CA LYS A 114 9.19 -16.67 31.86
C LYS A 114 10.47 -16.23 32.58
N ALA A 115 11.61 -16.48 31.96
CA ALA A 115 12.87 -15.92 32.44
C ALA A 115 12.83 -14.39 32.31
N VAL A 116 13.32 -13.70 33.34
CA VAL A 116 13.44 -12.23 33.41
C VAL A 116 14.84 -11.83 32.97
#